data_AF-A0A0A9D5G9-F1
#
_entry.id   AF-A0A0A9D5G9-F1
#
_cell.length_a   1.000
_cell.length_b   1.000
_cell.length_c   1.000
_cell.angle_alpha   90.00
_cell.angle_beta   90.00
_cell.angle_gamma   90.00
#
_symmetry.space_group_name_H-M   'P 1'
#
loop_
_entity.id
_entity.type
_entity.pdbx_description
1 polymer ?
#
loop_
_entity_poly.entity_id
_entity_poly.type
_entity_poly.pdbx_seq_one_letter_code
_entity_poly.pdbx_strand_id
1 'polypeptide(L)'
;MLRSNLESLNPRNHPLLQDPDSPGLTSLTRGDRMVQRMLLAQIEKPATKNFERRRLLSSGNKQDMSVTAKEKHGQGRRWGYFPGIDPHLGFSEFMEKFFEHGKCSVRVFMVWNSPEWAYGVRHQRGLESLLKQHPDACIVMLSETLELKFFKEFVGEGYKVSVAVPNLDELLESTQAHVFASVWHEWRQTKYYPLHYSELVRLAALYKYGGIYLDSDIIVLKPLTLLRNSIGAAKQVSRNSSFSGAVLAFEKQRYCGLCLYDFYSG
;
A
#
# COMPACT_ATOMS: atom_id res chain seq x y z
N MET A 1 -4.90 18.99 -9.85
CA MET A 1 -3.54 19.57 -9.95
C MET A 1 -3.00 19.77 -8.54
N LEU A 2 -2.34 18.76 -7.98
CA LEU A 2 -1.50 18.95 -6.79
C LEU A 2 -0.10 19.25 -7.29
N ARG A 3 0.29 20.52 -7.25
CA ARG A 3 1.67 20.93 -7.53
C ARG A 3 2.54 20.49 -6.35
N SER A 4 3.55 19.68 -6.63
CA SER A 4 4.60 19.29 -5.69
C SER A 4 5.46 20.50 -5.33
N ASN A 5 5.17 21.15 -4.21
CA ASN A 5 6.16 21.96 -3.51
C ASN A 5 6.69 21.11 -2.35
N LEU A 6 8.00 20.91 -2.36
CA LEU A 6 8.77 20.16 -1.37
C LEU A 6 8.82 20.92 -0.03
N GLU A 7 7.69 21.16 0.63
CA GLU A 7 7.63 21.67 2.00
C GLU A 7 7.92 20.53 2.99
N SER A 8 9.15 20.00 2.98
CA SER A 8 9.56 18.94 3.91
C SER A 8 9.81 19.43 5.36
N LEU A 9 9.67 20.73 5.63
CA LEU A 9 10.06 21.35 6.91
C LEU A 9 8.97 22.21 7.57
N ASN A 10 7.71 22.16 7.11
CA ASN A 10 6.61 22.87 7.78
C ASN A 10 5.84 21.92 8.73
N PRO A 11 6.07 21.98 10.05
CA PRO A 11 5.44 21.06 11.01
C PRO A 11 3.93 21.25 11.13
N ARG A 12 3.34 22.36 10.66
CA ARG A 12 1.89 22.57 10.65
C ARG A 12 1.16 21.81 9.54
N ASN A 13 1.86 21.43 8.47
CA ASN A 13 1.33 20.69 7.33
C ASN A 13 2.00 19.32 7.14
N HIS A 14 2.73 18.84 8.15
CA HIS A 14 3.50 17.60 8.05
C HIS A 14 2.59 16.37 8.20
N PRO A 15 2.36 15.59 7.12
CA PRO A 15 1.35 14.53 7.12
C PRO A 15 1.73 13.31 7.99
N LEU A 16 3.01 13.12 8.33
CA LEU A 16 3.40 12.09 9.31
C LEU A 16 3.00 12.45 10.76
N LEU A 17 2.56 13.69 11.02
CA LEU A 17 2.20 14.19 12.37
C LEU A 17 0.70 14.49 12.51
N GLN A 18 -0.12 14.06 11.54
CA GLN A 18 -1.56 14.20 11.60
C GLN A 18 -2.21 12.81 11.60
N ASP A 19 -2.80 12.45 12.74
CA ASP A 19 -3.67 11.28 12.87
C ASP A 19 -5.04 11.58 12.25
N PRO A 20 -5.51 10.80 11.27
CA PRO A 20 -6.81 11.02 10.63
C PRO A 20 -8.00 10.48 11.44
N ASP A 21 -7.77 9.81 12.59
CA ASP A 21 -8.83 9.09 13.32
C ASP A 21 -9.50 9.87 14.47
N SER A 22 -9.27 11.18 14.59
CA SER A 22 -10.00 12.01 15.55
C SER A 22 -10.99 12.95 14.84
N PRO A 23 -12.31 12.70 14.94
CA PRO A 23 -13.28 13.66 14.46
C PRO A 23 -13.24 14.90 15.37
N GLY A 24 -12.81 16.03 14.80
CA GLY A 24 -13.15 17.36 15.33
C GLY A 24 -12.16 18.05 16.27
N LEU A 25 -10.97 17.52 16.56
CA LEU A 25 -9.93 18.30 17.24
C LEU A 25 -8.52 17.78 16.93
N THR A 26 -7.69 18.61 16.31
CA THR A 26 -6.26 18.37 16.11
C THR A 26 -5.55 18.28 17.46
N SER A 27 -5.39 17.07 18.02
CA SER A 27 -4.66 16.87 19.26
C SER A 27 -3.45 15.98 19.01
N LEU A 28 -2.26 16.53 19.25
CA LEU A 28 -0.97 15.85 19.08
C LEU A 28 -0.81 14.74 20.12
N THR A 29 -0.36 13.55 19.68
CA THR A 29 -0.02 12.44 20.56
C THR A 29 1.16 12.78 21.48
N ARG A 30 1.41 11.95 22.50
CA ARG A 30 2.53 12.18 23.44
C ARG A 30 3.90 12.12 22.74
N GLY A 31 4.02 11.29 21.69
CA GLY A 31 5.19 11.24 20.81
C GLY A 31 5.33 12.49 19.96
N ASP A 32 4.22 12.96 19.37
CA ASP A 32 4.20 14.19 18.56
C ASP A 32 4.60 15.42 19.37
N ARG A 33 4.16 15.52 20.64
CA ARG A 33 4.57 16.60 21.55
C ARG A 33 6.06 16.59 21.84
N MET A 34 6.69 15.42 21.87
CA MET A 34 8.13 15.27 22.12
C MET A 34 8.94 15.67 20.89
N VAL A 35 8.52 15.23 19.69
CA VAL A 35 9.12 15.64 18.41
C VAL A 35 8.92 17.13 18.18
N GLN A 36 7.71 17.67 18.44
CA GLN A 36 7.41 19.10 18.35
C GLN A 36 8.31 19.93 19.28
N ARG A 37 8.51 19.51 20.54
CA ARG A 37 9.43 20.18 21.47
C ARG A 37 10.87 20.15 21.00
N MET A 38 11.32 19.02 20.45
CA MET A 38 12.66 18.89 19.89
C MET A 38 12.86 19.80 18.66
N LEU A 39 11.85 19.91 17.81
CA LEU A 39 11.87 20.80 16.63
C LEU A 39 11.83 22.28 17.05
N LEU A 40 11.00 22.64 18.03
CA LEU A 40 10.93 24.00 18.56
C LEU A 40 12.27 24.42 19.19
N ALA A 41 12.93 23.53 19.93
CA ALA A 41 14.27 23.78 20.46
C ALA A 41 15.35 23.95 19.37
N GLN A 42 15.13 23.43 18.16
CA GLN A 42 15.99 23.67 17.00
C GLN A 42 15.68 25.01 16.32
N ILE A 43 14.41 25.45 16.34
CA ILE A 43 13.94 26.73 15.78
C ILE A 43 14.29 27.92 16.67
N GLU A 44 14.39 27.74 17.99
CA GLU A 44 14.85 28.78 18.92
C GLU A 44 16.33 29.13 18.77
N LYS A 45 17.08 28.45 17.90
CA LYS A 45 18.39 28.93 17.45
C LYS A 45 18.20 30.13 16.51
N PRO A 46 18.76 31.31 16.82
CA PRO A 46 18.42 32.53 16.11
C PRO A 46 19.01 32.53 14.69
N ALA A 47 18.12 32.48 13.70
CA ALA A 47 18.41 32.87 12.32
C ALA A 47 17.29 33.81 11.83
N THR A 48 17.74 34.84 11.12
CA THR A 48 17.13 36.14 10.86
C THR A 48 16.00 36.14 9.83
N LYS A 49 14.88 36.80 10.21
CA LYS A 49 13.98 37.73 9.48
C LYS A 49 13.50 37.47 8.02
N ASN A 50 12.17 37.68 7.91
CA ASN A 50 11.35 38.21 6.79
C ASN A 50 10.80 37.22 5.75
N PHE A 51 9.47 37.03 5.70
CA PHE A 51 8.58 37.62 4.66
C PHE A 51 7.09 37.30 4.93
N GLU A 52 6.21 38.00 4.22
CA GLU A 52 4.89 38.51 4.63
C GLU A 52 3.68 37.57 4.58
N ARG A 53 2.68 37.90 5.41
CA ARG A 53 1.29 37.42 5.38
C ARG A 53 0.52 38.03 4.20
N ARG A 54 -0.31 37.21 3.53
CA ARG A 54 -1.56 37.69 2.91
C ARG A 54 -2.70 36.71 3.15
N ARG A 55 -3.85 37.24 3.59
CA ARG A 55 -5.06 36.54 4.04
C ARG A 55 -6.19 36.79 3.03
N LEU A 56 -7.04 35.77 2.86
CA LEU A 56 -8.46 35.78 2.51
C LEU A 56 -8.86 36.18 1.06
N LEU A 57 -9.68 35.33 0.42
CA LEU A 57 -11.15 35.45 0.48
C LEU A 57 -11.83 34.13 0.05
N SER A 58 -12.86 33.78 0.81
CA SER A 58 -13.82 32.71 0.57
C SER A 58 -14.91 33.14 -0.41
N SER A 59 -15.42 32.22 -1.22
CA SER A 59 -16.84 32.20 -1.60
C SER A 59 -17.25 30.78 -1.97
N GLY A 60 -18.29 30.27 -1.31
CA GLY A 60 -18.85 28.95 -1.58
C GLY A 60 -19.94 28.98 -2.64
N ASN A 61 -20.22 27.82 -3.23
CA ASN A 61 -21.61 27.44 -3.51
C ASN A 61 -21.76 25.92 -3.72
N LYS A 62 -23.02 25.50 -3.56
CA LYS A 62 -23.53 24.18 -3.24
C LYS A 62 -23.55 23.17 -4.40
N GLN A 63 -23.50 21.90 -3.97
CA GLN A 63 -24.17 20.68 -4.46
C GLN A 63 -24.70 20.66 -5.90
N ASP A 64 -24.30 19.61 -6.63
CA ASP A 64 -25.29 18.78 -7.32
C ASP A 64 -24.86 17.31 -7.38
N MET A 65 -25.79 16.45 -6.98
CA MET A 65 -25.74 14.99 -7.06
C MET A 65 -26.18 14.58 -8.46
N SER A 66 -25.35 13.87 -9.21
CA SER A 66 -25.81 13.03 -10.30
C SER A 66 -25.11 11.68 -10.27
N VAL A 67 -25.83 10.73 -9.69
CA VAL A 67 -25.63 9.30 -9.85
C VAL A 67 -25.75 8.99 -11.34
N THR A 68 -24.64 8.66 -11.98
CA THR A 68 -24.66 8.10 -13.34
C THR A 68 -24.16 6.66 -13.26
N ALA A 69 -25.06 5.77 -12.86
CA ALA A 69 -24.94 4.35 -13.12
C ALA A 69 -25.39 4.08 -14.56
N LYS A 70 -24.45 3.70 -15.41
CA LYS A 70 -24.54 2.85 -16.61
C LYS A 70 -23.29 3.11 -17.45
N GLU A 71 -22.41 2.12 -17.62
CA GLU A 71 -22.29 1.28 -18.83
C GLU A 71 -20.98 0.47 -18.64
N LYS A 72 -20.76 -0.80 -19.03
CA LYS A 72 -21.23 -1.60 -20.17
C LYS A 72 -20.98 -3.09 -19.84
N HIS A 73 -21.99 -3.94 -20.07
CA HIS A 73 -21.76 -5.36 -20.34
C HIS A 73 -21.00 -5.51 -21.66
N GLY A 74 -19.93 -6.31 -21.68
CA GLY A 74 -19.27 -6.74 -22.94
C GLY A 74 -17.73 -6.78 -22.94
N GLN A 75 -17.04 -6.37 -21.87
CA GLN A 75 -15.60 -6.58 -21.76
C GLN A 75 -15.33 -7.48 -20.55
N GLY A 76 -14.58 -8.56 -20.76
CA GLY A 76 -14.16 -9.45 -19.67
C GLY A 76 -13.55 -8.67 -18.50
N ARG A 77 -13.67 -9.23 -17.30
CA ARG A 77 -13.10 -8.63 -16.08
C ARG A 77 -11.61 -8.38 -16.31
N ARG A 78 -11.17 -7.13 -16.08
CA ARG A 78 -9.75 -6.76 -16.15
C ARG A 78 -9.11 -7.03 -14.80
N TRP A 79 -8.00 -7.76 -14.80
CA TRP A 79 -7.32 -8.19 -13.57
C TRP A 79 -6.19 -7.26 -13.16
N GLY A 80 -5.67 -6.44 -14.06
CA GLY A 80 -4.60 -5.50 -13.78
C GLY A 80 -4.41 -4.50 -14.89
N TYR A 81 -3.58 -3.48 -14.66
CA TYR A 81 -3.21 -2.53 -15.69
C TYR A 81 -1.78 -2.03 -15.53
N PHE A 82 -1.06 -2.00 -16.65
CA PHE A 82 0.18 -1.26 -16.82
C PHE A 82 0.34 -0.90 -18.31
N PRO A 83 0.85 0.30 -18.66
CA PRO A 83 1.04 0.66 -20.06
C PRO A 83 1.95 -0.33 -20.81
N GLY A 84 1.57 -0.69 -22.03
CA GLY A 84 2.32 -1.66 -22.85
C GLY A 84 2.02 -3.13 -22.55
N ILE A 85 1.11 -3.42 -21.61
CA ILE A 85 0.62 -4.78 -21.32
C ILE A 85 -0.84 -4.89 -21.75
N ASP A 86 -1.20 -6.02 -22.34
CA ASP A 86 -2.58 -6.28 -22.76
C ASP A 86 -3.53 -6.27 -21.53
N PRO A 87 -4.55 -5.39 -21.51
CA PRO A 87 -5.49 -5.28 -20.39
C PRO A 87 -6.48 -6.45 -20.28
N HIS A 88 -6.50 -7.37 -21.25
CA HIS A 88 -7.42 -8.52 -21.29
C HIS A 88 -6.79 -9.83 -20.80
N LEU A 89 -5.52 -9.82 -20.39
CA LEU A 89 -4.84 -10.99 -19.83
C LEU A 89 -5.52 -11.49 -18.55
N GLY A 90 -5.37 -12.80 -18.30
CA GLY A 90 -5.69 -13.39 -17.00
C GLY A 90 -4.84 -12.79 -15.87
N PHE A 91 -5.20 -13.03 -14.61
CA PHE A 91 -4.48 -12.42 -13.49
C PHE A 91 -3.01 -12.83 -13.45
N SER A 92 -2.71 -14.13 -13.55
CA SER A 92 -1.34 -14.63 -13.50
C SER A 92 -0.53 -14.19 -14.71
N GLU A 93 -1.12 -14.24 -15.90
CA GLU A 93 -0.48 -13.77 -17.14
C GLU A 93 -0.13 -12.28 -17.07
N PHE A 94 -1.05 -11.45 -16.56
CA PHE A 94 -0.80 -10.03 -16.33
C PHE A 94 0.38 -9.83 -15.37
N MET A 95 0.38 -10.53 -14.23
CA MET A 95 1.43 -10.42 -13.22
C MET A 95 2.80 -10.82 -13.77
N GLU A 96 2.86 -11.94 -14.50
CA GLU A 96 4.08 -12.41 -15.17
C GLU A 96 4.58 -11.40 -16.18
N LYS A 97 3.70 -10.91 -17.07
CA LYS A 97 4.05 -9.88 -18.06
C LYS A 97 4.52 -8.59 -17.42
N PHE A 98 3.92 -8.19 -16.29
CA PHE A 98 4.35 -7.00 -15.55
C PHE A 98 5.77 -7.14 -15.02
N PHE A 99 6.10 -8.29 -14.42
CA PHE A 99 7.45 -8.55 -13.92
C PHE A 99 8.49 -8.71 -15.05
N GLU A 100 8.12 -9.33 -16.18
CA GLU A 100 8.97 -9.46 -17.36
C GLU A 100 9.25 -8.09 -18.01
N HIS A 101 8.19 -7.31 -18.23
CA HIS A 101 8.27 -5.99 -18.85
C HIS A 101 9.12 -5.03 -18.01
N GLY A 102 8.95 -5.07 -16.69
CA GLY A 102 9.62 -4.15 -15.78
C GLY A 102 11.10 -4.42 -15.53
N LYS A 103 11.62 -5.63 -15.84
CA LYS A 103 12.99 -6.08 -15.52
C LYS A 103 13.43 -5.69 -14.09
N CYS A 104 12.55 -5.95 -13.13
CA CYS A 104 12.64 -5.36 -11.81
C CYS A 104 13.70 -6.00 -10.91
N SER A 105 14.40 -5.16 -10.13
CA SER A 105 15.40 -5.60 -9.15
C SER A 105 14.77 -6.26 -7.92
N VAL A 106 13.59 -5.79 -7.53
CA VAL A 106 12.81 -6.31 -6.40
C VAL A 106 11.33 -6.28 -6.79
N ARG A 107 10.59 -7.30 -6.33
CA ARG A 107 9.12 -7.35 -6.42
C ARG A 107 8.54 -7.01 -5.06
N VAL A 108 7.63 -6.04 -5.02
CA VAL A 108 6.97 -5.61 -3.79
C VAL A 108 5.46 -5.70 -3.95
N PHE A 109 4.81 -6.27 -2.95
CA PHE A 109 3.35 -6.40 -2.86
C PHE A 109 2.84 -5.57 -1.69
N MET A 110 1.70 -4.92 -1.91
CA MET A 110 0.93 -4.25 -0.87
C MET A 110 -0.53 -4.66 -1.05
N VAL A 111 -1.33 -4.66 0.02
CA VAL A 111 -2.77 -4.94 -0.04
C VAL A 111 -3.55 -3.70 0.37
N TRP A 112 -4.59 -3.37 -0.38
CA TRP A 112 -5.49 -2.27 -0.07
C TRP A 112 -6.95 -2.68 -0.19
N ASN A 113 -7.67 -2.69 0.93
CA ASN A 113 -9.08 -3.10 1.01
C ASN A 113 -10.05 -1.95 1.32
N SER A 114 -9.53 -0.75 1.57
CA SER A 114 -10.35 0.42 1.87
C SER A 114 -10.81 1.10 0.57
N PRO A 115 -11.88 1.91 0.59
CA PRO A 115 -12.24 2.72 -0.57
C PRO A 115 -11.12 3.66 -1.02
N GLU A 116 -11.14 4.05 -2.29
CA GLU A 116 -10.11 4.92 -2.89
C GLU A 116 -9.87 6.23 -2.12
N TRP A 117 -10.94 6.89 -1.66
CA TRP A 117 -10.84 8.15 -0.92
C TRP A 117 -10.08 8.04 0.41
N ALA A 118 -9.95 6.82 0.97
CA ALA A 118 -9.18 6.58 2.19
C ALA A 118 -7.68 6.46 1.92
N TYR A 119 -7.26 6.36 0.65
CA TYR A 119 -5.85 6.35 0.27
C TYR A 119 -5.27 7.76 0.41
N GLY A 120 -4.94 8.11 1.65
CA GLY A 120 -4.42 9.43 2.01
C GLY A 120 -2.91 9.55 1.92
N VAL A 121 -2.43 10.69 2.39
CA VAL A 121 -1.02 11.06 2.33
C VAL A 121 -0.10 10.07 3.05
N ARG A 122 -0.56 9.46 4.16
CA ARG A 122 0.21 8.43 4.89
C ARG A 122 0.68 7.30 3.95
N HIS A 123 -0.24 6.73 3.18
CA HIS A 123 0.03 5.60 2.29
C HIS A 123 0.82 6.02 1.06
N GLN A 124 0.53 7.21 0.53
CA GLN A 124 1.33 7.80 -0.54
C GLN A 124 2.80 7.97 -0.11
N ARG A 125 3.07 8.45 1.11
CA ARG A 125 4.44 8.57 1.64
C ARG A 125 5.10 7.21 1.86
N GLY A 126 4.34 6.19 2.24
CA GLY A 126 4.80 4.80 2.26
C GLY A 126 5.36 4.37 0.91
N LEU A 127 4.54 4.51 -0.13
CA LEU A 127 4.93 4.20 -1.51
C LEU A 127 6.13 5.04 -2.01
N GLU A 128 6.12 6.35 -1.80
CA GLU A 128 7.22 7.24 -2.19
C GLU A 128 8.53 6.88 -1.49
N SER A 129 8.49 6.55 -0.20
CA SER A 129 9.69 6.16 0.54
C SER A 129 10.31 4.87 0.01
N LEU A 130 9.46 3.91 -0.40
CA LEU A 130 9.89 2.68 -1.06
C LEU A 130 10.52 2.98 -2.42
N LEU A 131 9.86 3.76 -3.27
CA LEU A 131 10.34 4.13 -4.59
C LEU A 131 11.65 4.93 -4.54
N LYS A 132 11.84 5.74 -3.49
CA LYS A 132 13.11 6.45 -3.24
C LYS A 132 14.28 5.49 -3.01
N GLN A 133 14.05 4.38 -2.31
CA GLN A 133 15.08 3.38 -2.04
C GLN A 133 15.23 2.36 -3.18
N HIS A 134 14.16 2.14 -3.95
CA HIS A 134 14.09 1.18 -5.04
C HIS A 134 13.36 1.76 -6.26
N PRO A 135 14.00 2.65 -7.04
CA PRO A 135 13.37 3.29 -8.20
C PRO A 135 12.97 2.27 -9.28
N ASP A 136 13.70 1.15 -9.36
CA ASP A 136 13.46 0.08 -10.33
C ASP A 136 12.62 -1.10 -9.80
N ALA A 137 11.98 -0.97 -8.63
CA ALA A 137 11.10 -2.01 -8.10
C ALA A 137 9.82 -2.16 -8.94
N CYS A 138 9.33 -3.41 -9.04
CA CYS A 138 7.96 -3.69 -9.49
C CYS A 138 7.07 -3.72 -8.26
N ILE A 139 6.15 -2.76 -8.17
CA ILE A 139 5.22 -2.65 -7.05
C ILE A 139 3.82 -3.02 -7.54
N VAL A 140 3.22 -4.00 -6.89
CA VAL A 140 1.83 -4.40 -7.14
C VAL A 140 0.98 -4.09 -5.91
N MET A 141 0.02 -3.19 -6.08
CA MET A 141 -1.05 -2.97 -5.12
C MET A 141 -2.20 -3.93 -5.42
N LEU A 142 -2.38 -4.92 -4.56
CA LEU A 142 -3.45 -5.90 -4.62
C LEU A 142 -4.72 -5.30 -4.00
N SER A 143 -5.71 -4.98 -4.84
CA SER A 143 -6.92 -4.28 -4.40
C SER A 143 -8.12 -4.57 -5.30
N GLU A 144 -9.29 -4.75 -4.68
CA GLU A 144 -10.58 -4.78 -5.38
C GLU A 144 -11.29 -3.41 -5.40
N THR A 145 -10.80 -2.45 -4.60
CA THR A 145 -11.48 -1.17 -4.34
C THR A 145 -10.83 0.01 -5.05
N LEU A 146 -9.59 -0.13 -5.52
CA LEU A 146 -8.89 0.89 -6.31
C LEU A 146 -9.17 0.74 -7.79
N GLU A 147 -9.27 1.86 -8.50
CA GLU A 147 -9.25 1.82 -9.96
C GLU A 147 -7.92 1.27 -10.49
N LEU A 148 -7.96 0.51 -11.59
CA LEU A 148 -6.75 -0.08 -12.20
C LEU A 148 -5.70 0.97 -12.61
N LYS A 149 -6.13 2.21 -12.88
CA LYS A 149 -5.27 3.33 -13.27
C LYS A 149 -4.98 4.30 -12.12
N PHE A 150 -5.24 3.90 -10.88
CA PHE A 150 -5.11 4.76 -9.70
C PHE A 150 -3.72 5.43 -9.61
N PHE A 151 -2.64 4.66 -9.84
CA PHE A 151 -1.26 5.16 -9.80
C PHE A 151 -0.72 5.74 -11.12
N LYS A 152 -1.58 6.21 -12.03
CA LYS A 152 -1.16 6.74 -13.36
C LYS A 152 -0.11 7.84 -13.29
N GLU A 153 -0.08 8.64 -12.21
CA GLU A 153 0.90 9.71 -12.02
C GLU A 153 2.30 9.14 -11.79
N PHE A 154 2.45 8.17 -10.88
CA PHE A 154 3.70 7.44 -10.66
C PHE A 154 4.19 6.72 -11.93
N VAL A 155 3.26 6.11 -12.66
CA VAL A 155 3.57 5.44 -13.94
C VAL A 155 4.05 6.47 -14.99
N GLY A 156 3.45 7.66 -15.02
CA GLY A 156 3.88 8.76 -15.88
C GLY A 156 5.28 9.28 -15.56
N GLU A 157 5.72 9.15 -14.31
CA GLU A 157 7.09 9.46 -13.86
C GLU A 157 8.10 8.33 -14.13
N GLY A 158 7.66 7.20 -14.70
CA GLY A 158 8.50 6.07 -15.05
C GLY A 158 8.59 4.98 -13.98
N TYR A 159 7.86 5.10 -12.87
CA TYR A 159 7.82 4.06 -11.85
C TYR A 159 6.95 2.88 -12.27
N LYS A 160 7.38 1.67 -11.89
CA LYS A 160 6.68 0.43 -12.19
C LYS A 160 5.73 0.09 -11.05
N VAL A 161 4.62 0.83 -10.98
CA VAL A 161 3.54 0.63 -10.00
C VAL A 161 2.27 0.19 -10.73
N SER A 162 1.65 -0.89 -10.29
CA SER A 162 0.41 -1.39 -10.86
C SER A 162 -0.62 -1.69 -9.77
N VAL A 163 -1.89 -1.51 -10.10
CA VAL A 163 -3.01 -2.08 -9.33
C VAL A 163 -3.42 -3.39 -10.02
N ALA A 164 -3.51 -4.46 -9.23
CA ALA A 164 -4.04 -5.74 -9.67
C ALA A 164 -5.17 -6.19 -8.73
N VAL A 165 -6.24 -6.70 -9.32
CA VAL A 165 -7.38 -7.28 -8.63
C VAL A 165 -7.03 -8.72 -8.30
N PRO A 166 -6.92 -9.12 -7.03
CA PRO A 166 -6.52 -10.49 -6.68
C PRO A 166 -7.49 -11.52 -7.24
N ASN A 167 -6.96 -12.56 -7.87
CA ASN A 167 -7.72 -13.76 -8.21
C ASN A 167 -7.31 -14.89 -7.25
N LEU A 168 -8.20 -15.26 -6.32
CA LEU A 168 -7.89 -16.29 -5.32
C LEU A 168 -7.71 -17.68 -5.92
N ASP A 169 -8.50 -18.05 -6.94
CA ASP A 169 -8.37 -19.34 -7.61
C ASP A 169 -6.95 -19.48 -8.18
N GLU A 170 -6.49 -18.46 -8.90
CA GLU A 170 -5.15 -18.46 -9.48
C GLU A 170 -4.05 -18.31 -8.41
N LEU A 171 -4.23 -17.44 -7.40
CA LEU A 171 -3.21 -17.21 -6.37
C LEU A 171 -2.95 -18.43 -5.49
N LEU A 172 -4.00 -19.20 -5.20
CA LEU A 172 -3.97 -20.35 -4.30
C LEU A 172 -3.90 -21.68 -5.03
N GLU A 173 -3.80 -21.64 -6.36
CA GLU A 173 -3.61 -22.83 -7.19
C GLU A 173 -2.47 -23.69 -6.63
N SER A 174 -2.72 -25.00 -6.54
CA SER A 174 -1.77 -25.99 -5.98
C SER A 174 -1.45 -25.81 -4.48
N THR A 175 -2.33 -25.14 -3.71
CA THR A 175 -2.22 -25.05 -2.24
C THR A 175 -3.45 -25.66 -1.56
N GLN A 176 -3.32 -26.14 -0.31
CA GLN A 176 -4.48 -26.60 0.46
C GLN A 176 -5.47 -25.45 0.75
N ALA A 177 -4.96 -24.22 0.82
CA ALA A 177 -5.75 -23.02 1.00
C ALA A 177 -6.65 -22.68 -0.20
N HIS A 178 -6.55 -23.38 -1.34
CA HIS A 178 -7.42 -23.18 -2.50
C HIS A 178 -8.92 -23.32 -2.17
N VAL A 179 -9.26 -24.06 -1.10
CA VAL A 179 -10.65 -24.14 -0.59
C VAL A 179 -11.26 -22.76 -0.31
N PHE A 180 -10.47 -21.77 0.11
CA PHE A 180 -10.96 -20.41 0.39
C PHE A 180 -11.43 -19.67 -0.86
N ALA A 181 -10.93 -20.05 -2.04
CA ALA A 181 -11.45 -19.53 -3.30
C ALA A 181 -12.87 -20.08 -3.57
N SER A 182 -13.11 -21.36 -3.25
CA SER A 182 -14.41 -22.01 -3.43
C SER A 182 -15.50 -21.54 -2.46
N VAL A 183 -15.14 -21.20 -1.22
CA VAL A 183 -16.09 -20.71 -0.18
C VAL A 183 -16.11 -19.19 -0.03
N TRP A 184 -15.58 -18.50 -1.03
CA TRP A 184 -15.39 -17.06 -1.02
C TRP A 184 -16.68 -16.26 -0.74
N HIS A 185 -17.79 -16.67 -1.35
CA HIS A 185 -19.07 -15.95 -1.28
C HIS A 185 -19.64 -15.91 0.13
N GLU A 186 -19.50 -17.01 0.86
CA GLU A 186 -19.88 -17.14 2.27
C GLU A 186 -18.87 -16.41 3.16
N TRP A 187 -17.58 -16.63 2.91
CA TRP A 187 -16.51 -16.06 3.74
C TRP A 187 -16.52 -14.53 3.75
N ARG A 188 -16.82 -13.89 2.60
CA ARG A 188 -16.95 -12.43 2.44
C ARG A 188 -18.01 -11.80 3.36
N GLN A 189 -18.97 -12.57 3.85
CA GLN A 189 -20.02 -12.09 4.74
C GLN A 189 -19.60 -12.07 6.22
N THR A 190 -18.45 -12.66 6.55
CA THR A 190 -17.98 -12.74 7.94
C THR A 190 -17.41 -11.40 8.42
N LYS A 191 -17.57 -11.12 9.72
CA LYS A 191 -17.14 -9.85 10.34
C LYS A 191 -15.64 -9.55 10.17
N TYR A 192 -14.81 -10.59 10.18
CA TYR A 192 -13.34 -10.48 10.14
C TYR A 192 -12.76 -10.67 8.74
N TYR A 193 -13.61 -10.75 7.72
CA TYR A 193 -13.19 -11.02 6.36
C TYR A 193 -12.09 -10.06 5.83
N PRO A 194 -12.18 -8.72 5.98
CA PRO A 194 -11.13 -7.84 5.45
C PRO A 194 -9.75 -8.10 6.06
N LEU A 195 -9.71 -8.50 7.33
CA LEU A 195 -8.46 -8.83 8.03
C LEU A 195 -7.86 -10.12 7.44
N HIS A 196 -8.62 -11.22 7.48
CA HIS A 196 -8.14 -12.52 7.04
C HIS A 196 -7.91 -12.60 5.52
N TYR A 197 -8.70 -11.87 4.73
CA TYR A 197 -8.46 -11.73 3.30
C TYR A 197 -7.11 -11.07 3.01
N SER A 198 -6.76 -10.02 3.75
CA SER A 198 -5.45 -9.37 3.61
C SER A 198 -4.30 -10.30 3.97
N GLU A 199 -4.47 -11.15 4.97
CA GLU A 199 -3.50 -12.16 5.40
C GLU A 199 -3.35 -13.28 4.36
N LEU A 200 -4.45 -13.76 3.80
CA LEU A 200 -4.42 -14.78 2.77
C LEU A 200 -3.76 -14.26 1.48
N VAL A 201 -4.19 -13.11 0.99
CA VAL A 201 -3.67 -12.53 -0.27
C VAL A 201 -2.18 -12.20 -0.16
N ARG A 202 -1.71 -11.65 0.97
CA ARG A 202 -0.28 -11.36 1.15
C ARG A 202 0.56 -12.63 1.12
N LEU A 203 0.11 -13.68 1.81
CA LEU A 203 0.85 -14.96 1.86
C LEU A 203 0.82 -15.66 0.50
N ALA A 204 -0.33 -15.66 -0.18
CA ALA A 204 -0.49 -16.26 -1.49
C ALA A 204 0.36 -15.56 -2.56
N ALA A 205 0.42 -14.22 -2.55
CA ALA A 205 1.27 -13.47 -3.47
C ALA A 205 2.76 -13.79 -3.26
N LEU A 206 3.21 -13.84 -1.99
CA LEU A 206 4.60 -14.20 -1.67
C LEU A 206 4.90 -15.66 -2.03
N TYR A 207 3.97 -16.58 -1.80
CA TYR A 207 4.10 -17.99 -2.21
C TYR A 207 4.26 -18.13 -3.72
N LYS A 208 3.37 -17.50 -4.51
CA LYS A 208 3.34 -17.67 -5.97
C LYS A 208 4.48 -16.95 -6.68
N TYR A 209 4.79 -15.73 -6.25
CA TYR A 209 5.70 -14.83 -6.97
C TYR A 209 7.05 -14.59 -6.28
N GLY A 210 7.15 -14.85 -4.97
CA GLY A 210 8.28 -14.41 -4.15
C GLY A 210 8.41 -12.89 -4.11
N GLY A 211 9.27 -12.37 -3.23
CA GLY A 211 9.54 -10.93 -3.10
C GLY A 211 9.26 -10.42 -1.69
N ILE A 212 8.80 -9.18 -1.61
CA ILE A 212 8.59 -8.48 -0.33
C ILE A 212 7.14 -8.04 -0.24
N TYR A 213 6.49 -8.29 0.88
CA TYR A 213 5.22 -7.69 1.24
C TYR A 213 5.46 -6.57 2.24
N LEU A 214 4.80 -5.44 2.04
CA LEU A 214 4.76 -4.31 2.96
C LEU A 214 3.31 -3.87 3.18
N ASP A 215 2.94 -3.57 4.42
CA ASP A 215 1.75 -2.76 4.65
C ASP A 215 1.96 -1.37 4.01
N SER A 216 0.88 -0.81 3.45
CA SER A 216 0.96 0.40 2.62
C SER A 216 1.36 1.68 3.38
N ASP A 217 1.32 1.65 4.71
CA ASP A 217 1.71 2.73 5.61
C ASP A 217 3.15 2.62 6.16
N ILE A 218 3.92 1.63 5.70
CA ILE A 218 5.33 1.46 6.08
C ILE A 218 6.23 2.48 5.38
N ILE A 219 7.04 3.19 6.18
CA ILE A 219 8.09 4.08 5.68
C ILE A 219 9.41 3.31 5.55
N VAL A 220 9.94 3.24 4.33
CA VAL A 220 11.20 2.55 4.00
C VAL A 220 12.37 3.53 4.09
N LEU A 221 13.27 3.30 5.05
CA LEU A 221 14.41 4.18 5.31
C LEU A 221 15.72 3.70 4.64
N LYS A 222 15.82 2.42 4.31
CA LYS A 222 17.01 1.79 3.73
C LYS A 222 16.63 0.78 2.65
N PRO A 223 17.55 0.46 1.72
CA PRO A 223 17.32 -0.60 0.75
C PRO A 223 16.99 -1.93 1.44
N LEU A 224 16.01 -2.63 0.88
CA LEU A 224 15.48 -3.90 1.37
C LEU A 224 16.08 -5.12 0.65
N THR A 225 17.07 -4.90 -0.22
CA THR A 225 17.71 -5.93 -1.06
C THR A 225 18.43 -7.02 -0.27
N LEU A 226 18.75 -6.76 1.00
CA LEU A 226 19.40 -7.71 1.91
C LEU A 226 18.39 -8.63 2.63
N LEU A 227 17.10 -8.35 2.57
CA LEU A 227 16.09 -9.18 3.22
C LEU A 227 15.89 -10.47 2.42
N ARG A 228 16.05 -11.60 3.10
CA ARG A 228 15.81 -12.95 2.55
C ARG A 228 15.16 -13.80 3.62
N ASN A 229 14.03 -14.42 3.30
CA ASN A 229 13.26 -15.29 4.21
C ASN A 229 13.13 -14.69 5.62
N SER A 230 12.68 -13.44 5.69
CA SER A 230 12.67 -12.60 6.88
C SER A 230 11.24 -12.14 7.23
N ILE A 231 10.96 -12.05 8.53
CA ILE A 231 9.69 -11.54 9.08
C ILE A 231 9.99 -10.35 9.99
N GLY A 232 9.17 -9.30 9.91
CA GLY A 232 9.28 -8.14 10.79
C GLY A 232 8.97 -8.47 12.26
N ALA A 233 9.74 -7.90 13.19
CA ALA A 233 9.44 -7.96 14.62
C ALA A 233 8.76 -6.65 15.07
N ALA A 234 7.56 -6.73 15.67
CA ALA A 234 6.86 -5.59 16.26
C ALA A 234 7.44 -5.19 17.62
N LYS A 235 7.95 -6.15 18.38
CA LYS A 235 8.62 -5.90 19.66
C LYS A 235 9.73 -6.91 19.85
N GLN A 236 10.97 -6.45 19.88
CA GLN A 236 12.10 -7.31 20.20
C GLN A 236 12.33 -7.27 21.71
N VAL A 237 11.85 -8.29 22.42
CA VAL A 237 12.22 -8.54 23.82
C VAL A 237 13.04 -9.82 23.85
N SER A 238 14.13 -9.82 24.60
CA SER A 238 15.20 -10.85 24.61
C SER A 238 14.75 -12.30 24.78
N ARG A 239 13.48 -12.57 25.14
CA ARG A 239 12.91 -13.92 25.27
C ARG A 239 11.51 -14.11 24.68
N ASN A 240 10.84 -13.07 24.18
CA ASN A 240 9.51 -13.14 23.55
C ASN A 240 9.40 -12.03 22.51
N SER A 241 9.85 -12.30 21.28
CA SER A 241 9.65 -11.37 20.18
C SER A 241 8.25 -11.54 19.62
N SER A 242 7.48 -10.46 19.53
CA SER A 242 6.22 -10.47 18.78
C SER A 242 6.52 -10.16 17.32
N PHE A 243 6.13 -11.06 16.42
CA PHE A 243 6.29 -10.88 14.98
C PHE A 243 5.09 -10.12 14.40
N SER A 244 5.30 -9.43 13.30
CA SER A 244 4.28 -8.68 12.57
C SER A 244 4.27 -9.10 11.10
N GLY A 245 3.07 -9.26 10.55
CA GLY A 245 2.84 -9.47 9.13
C GLY A 245 3.01 -8.21 8.27
N ALA A 246 3.38 -7.06 8.86
CA ALA A 246 3.52 -5.79 8.16
C ALA A 246 4.73 -5.73 7.21
N VAL A 247 5.74 -6.57 7.45
CA VAL A 247 6.92 -6.71 6.58
C VAL A 247 7.27 -8.19 6.48
N LEU A 248 7.17 -8.75 5.28
CA LEU A 248 7.53 -10.13 4.98
C LEU A 248 8.42 -10.13 3.74
N ALA A 249 9.52 -10.87 3.75
CA ALA A 249 10.39 -11.00 2.58
C ALA A 249 10.72 -12.47 2.39
N PHE A 250 10.25 -13.07 1.31
CA PHE A 250 10.46 -14.49 1.03
C PHE A 250 10.91 -14.70 -0.40
N GLU A 251 11.90 -15.55 -0.58
CA GLU A 251 12.22 -16.05 -1.90
C GLU A 251 11.09 -16.98 -2.38
N LYS A 252 10.94 -17.15 -3.69
CA LYS A 252 9.97 -18.08 -4.27
C LYS A 252 10.40 -19.53 -3.95
N GLN A 253 10.11 -19.99 -2.74
CA GLN A 253 10.48 -21.31 -2.19
C GLN A 253 9.46 -21.82 -1.17
N ARG A 254 9.63 -23.08 -0.77
CA ARG A 254 8.70 -23.93 0.02
C ARG A 254 8.21 -23.35 1.36
N TYR A 255 8.90 -22.37 1.95
CA TYR A 255 8.58 -21.83 3.27
C TYR A 255 7.24 -21.09 3.35
N CYS A 256 6.84 -20.34 2.31
CA CYS A 256 5.51 -19.71 2.29
C CYS A 256 4.37 -20.75 2.24
N GLY A 257 4.63 -21.94 1.69
CA GLY A 257 3.65 -23.04 1.67
C GLY A 257 3.28 -23.54 3.06
N LEU A 258 4.23 -23.51 4.01
CA LEU A 258 3.96 -23.83 5.42
C LEU A 258 3.06 -22.78 6.06
N CYS A 259 3.29 -21.49 5.82
CA CYS A 259 2.43 -20.43 6.34
C CYS A 259 0.99 -20.53 5.80
N LEU A 260 0.82 -20.87 4.52
CA LEU A 260 -0.51 -21.12 3.93
C LEU A 260 -1.16 -22.38 4.50
N TYR A 261 -0.38 -23.41 4.80
CA TYR A 261 -0.86 -24.61 5.48
C TYR A 261 -1.35 -24.31 6.90
N ASP A 262 -0.60 -23.50 7.65
CA ASP A 262 -0.98 -23.07 9.00
C ASP A 262 -2.25 -22.19 8.96
N PHE A 263 -2.35 -21.28 7.99
CA PHE A 263 -3.57 -20.47 7.78
C PHE A 263 -4.80 -21.34 7.46
N TYR A 264 -4.62 -22.44 6.72
CA TYR A 264 -5.69 -23.40 6.44
C TYR A 264 -6.07 -24.23 7.68
N SER A 265 -5.11 -24.55 8.55
CA SER A 265 -5.30 -25.50 9.65
C SER A 265 -5.80 -24.87 10.95
N GLY A 266 -5.73 -23.54 11.08
CA GLY A 266 -6.15 -22.78 12.27
C GLY A 266 -7.56 -22.21 12.15
#